data_AF-A0A352WC27-F1
#
_entry.id   AF-A0A352WC27-F1
#
_cell.length_a   1.000
_cell.length_b   1.000
_cell.length_c   1.000
_cell.angle_alpha   90.00
_cell.angle_beta   90.00
_cell.angle_gamma   90.00
#
_symmetry.space_group_name_H-M   'P 1'
#
loop_
_entity.id
_entity.type
_entity.pdbx_description
1 polymer ?
#
loop_
_entity_poly.entity_id
_entity_poly.type
_entity_poly.pdbx_seq_one_letter_code
_entity_poly.pdbx_strand_id
1 'polypeptide(L)'
;MIFLTVALIWSASTFTALSLILVLQFVLLMIIGLVATFGFTLITISPSFWAVSGNALPDIFRLFWEFQPYPVKLFPAGIRCILTWIFPVAIAVSIPGSVFFGQMRFWGALLIVAGISALDLILGLLFFRLGLKKYQSVGN
;
A
#
# COMPACT_ATOMS: atom_id res chain seq x y z
N MET A 1 16.58 -22.54 -19.55
CA MET A 1 17.31 -22.26 -18.29
C MET A 1 18.62 -21.50 -18.52
N ILE A 2 19.46 -21.89 -19.49
CA ILE A 2 20.75 -21.22 -19.80
C ILE A 2 20.59 -19.72 -20.13
N PHE A 3 19.54 -19.33 -20.87
CA PHE A 3 19.26 -17.92 -21.15
C PHE A 3 18.95 -17.08 -19.89
N LEU A 4 18.21 -17.65 -18.93
CA LEU A 4 17.91 -16.97 -17.67
C LEU A 4 19.17 -16.81 -16.81
N THR A 5 20.03 -17.82 -16.77
CA THR A 5 21.29 -17.74 -16.00
C THR A 5 22.26 -16.75 -16.61
N VAL A 6 22.38 -16.68 -17.94
CA VAL A 6 23.22 -15.69 -18.63
C VAL A 6 22.68 -14.27 -18.45
N ALA A 7 21.36 -14.08 -18.55
CA ALA A 7 20.73 -12.78 -18.29
C ALA A 7 20.92 -12.32 -16.84
N LEU A 8 20.85 -13.24 -15.87
CA LEU A 8 21.08 -12.95 -14.45
C LEU A 8 22.55 -12.57 -14.17
N ILE A 9 23.52 -13.28 -14.76
CA ILE A 9 24.95 -12.98 -14.59
C ILE A 9 25.31 -11.63 -15.25
N TRP A 10 24.75 -11.35 -16.43
CA TRP A 10 24.93 -10.07 -17.11
C TRP A 10 24.25 -8.91 -16.36
N SER A 11 23.07 -9.14 -15.80
CA SER A 11 22.42 -8.17 -14.91
C SER A 11 23.28 -7.93 -13.66
N ALA A 12 23.77 -8.99 -13.01
CA ALA A 12 24.62 -8.91 -11.81
C ALA A 12 25.92 -8.12 -12.05
N SER A 13 26.55 -8.27 -13.22
CA SER A 13 27.80 -7.57 -13.56
C SER A 13 27.61 -6.08 -13.88
N THR A 14 26.37 -5.62 -14.06
CA THR A 14 26.04 -4.20 -14.28
C THR A 14 25.56 -3.48 -13.01
N PHE A 15 25.49 -4.17 -11.86
CA PHE A 15 25.11 -3.54 -10.60
C PHE A 15 26.17 -2.53 -10.16
N THR A 16 25.78 -1.26 -10.15
CA THR A 16 26.57 -0.13 -9.62
C THR A 16 26.06 0.28 -8.24
N ALA A 17 26.79 1.10 -7.48
CA ALA A 17 26.29 1.65 -6.21
C ALA A 17 24.94 2.39 -6.37
N LEU A 18 24.71 3.01 -7.54
CA LEU A 18 23.43 3.65 -7.89
C LEU A 18 22.29 2.62 -8.01
N SER A 19 22.56 1.40 -8.46
CA SER A 19 21.55 0.34 -8.50
C SER A 19 21.16 -0.15 -7.10
N LEU A 20 22.11 -0.21 -6.15
CA LEU A 20 21.84 -0.60 -4.77
C LEU A 20 20.94 0.42 -4.06
N ILE A 21 21.20 1.72 -4.25
CA ILE A 21 20.37 2.76 -3.60
C ILE A 21 18.93 2.76 -4.14
N LEU A 22 18.73 2.49 -5.44
CA LEU A 22 17.40 2.36 -6.02
C LEU A 22 16.62 1.17 -5.44
N VAL A 23 17.29 0.02 -5.23
CA VAL A 23 16.68 -1.15 -4.58
C VAL A 23 16.31 -0.82 -3.13
N LEU A 24 17.19 -0.17 -2.37
CA LEU A 24 16.90 0.22 -0.99
C LEU A 24 15.73 1.21 -0.91
N GLN A 25 15.68 2.21 -1.80
CA GLN A 25 14.56 3.14 -1.90
C GLN A 25 13.26 2.42 -2.23
N PHE A 26 13.29 1.48 -3.18
CA PHE A 26 12.14 0.66 -3.54
C PHE A 26 11.63 -0.15 -2.35
N VAL A 27 12.51 -0.88 -1.66
CA VAL A 27 12.17 -1.69 -0.48
C VAL A 27 11.63 -0.82 0.66
N LEU A 28 12.22 0.34 0.91
CA LEU A 28 11.74 1.28 1.91
C LEU A 28 10.31 1.74 1.61
N LEU A 29 10.05 2.19 0.37
CA LEU A 29 8.72 2.65 -0.03
C LEU A 29 7.68 1.51 0.02
N MET A 30 8.07 0.29 -0.36
CA MET A 30 7.26 -0.92 -0.19
C MET A 30 6.85 -1.14 1.27
N ILE A 31 7.81 -1.10 2.20
CA ILE A 31 7.55 -1.30 3.64
C ILE A 31 6.58 -0.24 4.17
N ILE A 32 6.81 1.02 3.84
CA ILE A 32 5.92 2.10 4.28
C ILE A 32 4.52 1.94 3.65
N GLY A 33 4.45 1.53 2.38
CA GLY A 33 3.19 1.20 1.71
C GLY A 33 2.44 0.05 2.36
N LEU A 34 3.12 -0.98 2.87
CA LEU A 34 2.48 -2.06 3.65
C LEU A 34 1.81 -1.49 4.91
N VAL A 35 2.43 -0.52 5.58
CA VAL A 35 1.84 0.15 6.75
C VAL A 35 0.53 0.87 6.39
N ALA A 36 0.47 1.57 5.25
CA ALA A 36 -0.79 2.17 4.77
C ALA A 36 -1.88 1.11 4.62
N THR A 37 -1.56 0.02 3.91
CA THR A 37 -2.54 -1.03 3.62
C THR A 37 -3.02 -1.74 4.88
N PHE A 38 -2.15 -1.92 5.86
CA PHE A 38 -2.53 -2.42 7.19
C PHE A 38 -3.46 -1.44 7.92
N GLY A 39 -3.09 -0.16 8.00
CA GLY A 39 -3.91 0.88 8.62
C GLY A 39 -5.30 0.97 7.99
N PHE A 40 -5.35 0.98 6.65
CA PHE A 40 -6.61 1.01 5.92
C PHE A 40 -7.45 -0.25 6.13
N THR A 41 -6.82 -1.42 6.22
CA THR A 41 -7.52 -2.66 6.59
C THR A 41 -8.20 -2.53 7.94
N LEU A 42 -7.51 -1.96 8.95
CA LEU A 42 -8.13 -1.67 10.25
C LEU A 42 -9.33 -0.72 10.12
N ILE A 43 -9.24 0.33 9.29
CA ILE A 43 -10.37 1.24 9.04
C ILE A 43 -11.57 0.45 8.50
N THR A 44 -11.36 -0.45 7.54
CA THR A 44 -12.46 -1.20 6.92
C THR A 44 -13.11 -2.22 7.84
N ILE A 45 -12.33 -2.89 8.70
CA ILE A 45 -12.81 -3.94 9.60
C ILE A 45 -13.44 -3.36 10.87
N SER A 46 -12.96 -2.21 11.36
CA SER A 46 -13.41 -1.64 12.63
C SER A 46 -14.94 -1.41 12.71
N PRO A 47 -15.64 -0.94 11.66
CA PRO A 47 -17.11 -0.81 11.65
C PRO A 47 -17.86 -2.09 12.03
N SER A 48 -17.28 -3.27 11.82
CA SER A 48 -17.86 -4.55 12.20
C SER A 48 -18.06 -4.71 13.72
N PHE A 49 -17.38 -3.91 14.56
CA PHE A 49 -17.66 -3.86 16.00
C PHE A 49 -19.03 -3.24 16.35
N TRP A 50 -19.59 -2.42 15.45
CA TRP A 50 -20.88 -1.76 15.69
C TRP A 50 -22.03 -2.32 14.86
N ALA A 51 -21.73 -2.86 13.67
CA ALA A 51 -22.72 -3.43 12.78
C ALA A 51 -23.23 -4.80 13.29
N VAL A 52 -24.53 -5.04 13.19
CA VAL A 52 -25.18 -6.28 13.64
C VAL A 52 -24.86 -7.47 12.72
N SER A 53 -24.54 -7.20 11.45
CA SER A 53 -23.92 -8.14 10.51
C SER A 53 -23.39 -7.37 9.31
N GLY A 54 -22.18 -7.69 8.84
CA GLY A 54 -21.70 -7.20 7.54
C GLY A 54 -20.19 -7.09 7.42
N ASN A 55 -19.65 -7.73 6.37
CA ASN A 55 -18.28 -7.55 5.88
C ASN A 55 -18.22 -6.60 4.68
N ALA A 56 -19.25 -5.76 4.48
CA ALA A 56 -19.42 -4.97 3.27
C ALA A 56 -18.21 -4.06 2.97
N LEU A 57 -17.65 -3.39 3.98
CA LEU A 57 -16.49 -2.50 3.79
C LEU A 57 -15.19 -3.27 3.47
N PRO A 58 -14.82 -4.33 4.22
CA PRO A 58 -13.71 -5.20 3.83
C PRO A 58 -13.89 -5.81 2.44
N ASP A 59 -15.10 -6.23 2.07
CA ASP A 59 -15.40 -6.83 0.77
C ASP A 59 -15.23 -5.82 -0.37
N ILE A 60 -15.72 -4.59 -0.21
CA ILE A 60 -15.48 -3.50 -1.18
C ILE A 60 -13.98 -3.21 -1.31
N PHE A 61 -13.25 -3.13 -0.19
CA PHE A 61 -11.81 -2.90 -0.26
C PHE A 61 -11.09 -4.04 -0.99
N ARG A 62 -11.49 -5.28 -0.76
CA ARG A 62 -10.95 -6.45 -1.46
C ARG A 62 -11.18 -6.37 -2.98
N LEU A 63 -12.35 -5.92 -3.44
CA LEU A 63 -12.61 -5.69 -4.87
C LEU A 63 -11.63 -4.67 -5.47
N PHE A 64 -11.34 -3.59 -4.75
CA PHE A 64 -10.34 -2.61 -5.21
C PHE A 64 -8.91 -3.15 -5.15
N TRP A 65 -8.62 -4.00 -4.17
CA TRP A 65 -7.31 -4.62 -4.00
C TRP A 65 -6.92 -5.52 -5.19
N GLU A 66 -7.88 -6.11 -5.88
CA GLU A 66 -7.61 -6.89 -7.11
C GLU A 66 -6.95 -6.07 -8.22
N PHE A 67 -7.06 -4.73 -8.18
CA PHE A 67 -6.39 -3.85 -9.13
C PHE A 67 -4.91 -3.57 -8.80
N GLN A 68 -4.41 -4.03 -7.66
CA GLN A 68 -3.04 -3.81 -7.19
C GLN A 68 -1.92 -4.24 -8.17
N PRO A 69 -2.06 -5.34 -8.95
CA PRO A 69 -1.04 -5.72 -9.93
C PRO A 69 -0.94 -4.76 -11.12
N TYR A 70 -1.99 -3.97 -11.37
CA TYR A 70 -2.07 -3.11 -12.54
C TYR A 70 -1.49 -1.72 -12.24
N PRO A 71 -0.57 -1.21 -13.08
CA PRO A 71 -0.05 0.14 -12.94
C PRO A 71 -1.18 1.18 -12.94
N VAL A 72 -1.19 2.06 -11.94
CA VAL A 72 -2.30 3.02 -11.74
C VAL A 72 -2.46 4.01 -12.89
N LYS A 73 -1.42 4.17 -13.72
CA LYS A 73 -1.44 4.97 -14.95
C LYS A 73 -2.37 4.42 -16.04
N LEU A 74 -2.71 3.13 -15.99
CA LEU A 74 -3.67 2.51 -16.91
C LEU A 74 -5.10 3.00 -16.70
N PHE A 75 -5.41 3.52 -15.51
CA PHE A 75 -6.74 4.01 -15.19
C PHE A 75 -6.88 5.51 -15.54
N PRO A 76 -8.09 5.95 -15.94
CA PRO A 76 -8.41 7.36 -16.12
C PRO A 76 -8.20 8.14 -14.81
N ALA A 77 -8.00 9.46 -14.93
CA ALA A 77 -7.57 10.31 -13.81
C ALA A 77 -8.47 10.20 -12.56
N GLY A 78 -9.79 10.09 -12.75
CA GLY A 78 -10.74 9.93 -11.64
C GLY A 78 -10.56 8.61 -10.87
N ILE A 79 -10.48 7.48 -11.59
CA ILE A 79 -10.29 6.16 -10.96
C ILE A 79 -8.92 6.10 -10.27
N ARG A 80 -7.88 6.66 -10.90
CA ARG A 80 -6.56 6.78 -10.29
C ARG A 80 -6.57 7.60 -9.01
N CYS A 81 -7.36 8.68 -8.94
CA CYS A 81 -7.54 9.45 -7.72
C CYS A 81 -8.15 8.57 -6.60
N ILE A 82 -9.22 7.83 -6.91
CA ILE A 82 -9.88 6.91 -5.97
C ILE A 82 -8.90 5.84 -5.46
N LEU A 83 -8.18 5.16 -6.38
CA LEU A 83 -7.21 4.10 -6.06
C LEU A 83 -5.94 4.60 -5.35
N THR A 84 -5.71 5.90 -5.29
CA THR A 84 -4.53 6.49 -4.64
C THR A 84 -4.87 7.10 -3.30
N TRP A 85 -6.00 7.81 -3.21
CA TRP A 85 -6.34 8.64 -2.05
C TRP A 85 -7.48 8.08 -1.21
N ILE A 86 -8.39 7.29 -1.79
CA ILE A 86 -9.54 6.72 -1.06
C ILE A 86 -9.26 5.28 -0.66
N PHE A 87 -8.87 4.45 -1.62
CA PHE A 87 -8.44 3.07 -1.39
C PHE A 87 -6.97 3.01 -1.73
N PRO A 88 -6.04 3.19 -0.78
CA PRO A 88 -4.59 3.40 -1.01
C PRO A 88 -3.83 2.18 -1.60
N VAL A 89 -4.49 1.40 -2.46
CA VAL A 89 -4.01 0.23 -3.20
C VAL A 89 -2.83 0.60 -4.11
N ALA A 90 -2.87 1.77 -4.73
CA ALA A 90 -1.81 2.28 -5.60
C ALA A 90 -0.46 2.47 -4.88
N ILE A 91 -0.49 2.74 -3.59
CA ILE A 91 0.67 3.23 -2.84
C ILE A 91 1.68 2.11 -2.60
N ALA A 92 1.19 0.92 -2.27
CA ALA A 92 2.04 -0.21 -1.90
C ALA A 92 2.92 -0.70 -3.07
N VAL A 93 2.47 -0.54 -4.32
CA VAL A 93 3.15 -1.15 -5.48
C VAL A 93 3.45 -0.18 -6.61
N SER A 94 2.53 0.72 -6.97
CA SER A 94 2.75 1.61 -8.13
C SER A 94 3.74 2.73 -7.82
N ILE A 95 3.73 3.30 -6.61
CA ILE A 95 4.66 4.39 -6.26
C ILE A 95 6.11 3.88 -6.16
N PRO A 96 6.42 2.79 -5.44
CA PRO A 96 7.78 2.22 -5.43
C PRO A 96 8.29 1.93 -6.85
N GLY A 97 7.46 1.31 -7.69
CA GLY A 97 7.82 1.03 -9.08
C GLY A 97 8.11 2.30 -9.89
N SER A 98 7.33 3.36 -9.69
CA SER A 98 7.55 4.65 -10.38
C SER A 98 8.89 5.31 -10.02
N VAL A 99 9.37 5.15 -8.78
CA VAL A 99 10.69 5.61 -8.36
C VAL A 99 11.78 4.73 -8.96
N PHE A 100 11.59 3.41 -8.93
CA PHE A 100 12.55 2.46 -9.48
C PHE A 100 12.80 2.65 -10.98
N PHE A 101 11.75 2.95 -11.76
CA PHE A 101 11.84 3.27 -13.19
C PHE A 101 12.20 4.73 -13.49
N GLY A 102 12.55 5.54 -12.49
CA GLY A 102 12.96 6.94 -12.69
C GLY A 102 11.83 7.89 -13.12
N GLN A 103 10.57 7.48 -12.96
CA GLN A 103 9.38 8.26 -13.36
C GLN A 103 8.94 9.23 -12.26
N MET A 104 9.42 9.05 -11.03
CA MET A 104 9.09 9.88 -9.88
C MET A 104 10.34 10.07 -9.01
N ARG A 105 10.50 11.28 -8.43
CA ARG A 105 11.62 11.57 -7.52
C ARG A 105 11.37 10.91 -6.17
N PHE A 106 12.38 10.23 -5.63
CA PHE A 106 12.32 9.50 -4.36
C PHE A 106 11.74 10.31 -3.21
N TRP A 107 12.24 11.52 -2.95
CA TRP A 107 11.78 12.34 -1.82
C TRP A 107 10.30 12.75 -1.92
N GLY A 108 9.81 13.02 -3.14
CA GLY A 108 8.39 13.31 -3.36
C GLY A 108 7.53 12.07 -3.15
N ALA A 109 7.99 10.91 -3.61
CA ALA A 109 7.32 9.63 -3.37
C ALA A 109 7.28 9.29 -1.88
N LEU A 110 8.40 9.47 -1.18
CA LEU A 110 8.52 9.20 0.25
C LEU A 110 7.54 10.04 1.06
N LEU A 111 7.42 11.34 0.77
CA LEU A 111 6.48 12.22 1.46
C LEU A 111 5.03 11.77 1.27
N ILE A 112 4.65 11.41 0.04
CA ILE A 112 3.29 10.94 -0.27
C ILE A 112 3.00 9.61 0.43
N VAL A 113 3.89 8.61 0.26
CA VAL A 113 3.70 7.29 0.86
C VAL A 113 3.69 7.38 2.38
N ALA A 114 4.66 8.08 2.99
CA ALA A 114 4.71 8.23 4.44
C ALA A 114 3.52 9.01 5.01
N GLY A 115 3.07 10.07 4.32
CA GLY A 115 1.93 10.87 4.75
C GLY A 115 0.63 10.05 4.77
N ILE A 116 0.37 9.30 3.70
CA ILE A 116 -0.83 8.46 3.61
C ILE A 116 -0.73 7.28 4.58
N SER A 117 0.43 6.62 4.68
CA SER A 117 0.62 5.54 5.65
C SER A 117 0.41 5.97 7.10
N ALA A 118 0.92 7.15 7.47
CA ALA A 118 0.71 7.69 8.80
C ALA A 118 -0.78 7.99 9.04
N LEU A 119 -1.46 8.60 8.07
CA LEU A 119 -2.89 8.90 8.15
C LEU A 119 -3.72 7.62 8.33
N ASP A 120 -3.53 6.63 7.47
CA ASP A 120 -4.27 5.37 7.51
C ASP A 120 -4.03 4.60 8.81
N LEU A 121 -2.78 4.56 9.28
CA LEU A 121 -2.45 3.88 10.53
C LEU A 121 -3.09 4.58 11.73
N ILE A 122 -3.01 5.91 11.80
CA ILE A 122 -3.61 6.68 12.90
C ILE A 122 -5.13 6.48 12.90
N LEU A 123 -5.79 6.66 11.75
CA LEU A 123 -7.23 6.49 11.63
C LEU A 123 -7.66 5.05 11.93
N GLY A 124 -6.94 4.06 11.39
CA GLY A 124 -7.20 2.64 11.62
C GLY A 124 -7.10 2.27 13.09
N LEU A 125 -6.02 2.70 13.78
CA LEU A 125 -5.85 2.46 15.21
C LEU A 125 -6.91 3.18 16.05
N LEU A 126 -7.31 4.40 15.67
CA LEU A 126 -8.38 5.14 16.35
C LEU A 126 -9.72 4.40 16.24
N PHE A 127 -10.13 4.04 15.02
CA PHE A 127 -11.37 3.29 14.80
C PHE A 127 -11.36 1.93 15.50
N PHE A 128 -10.24 1.22 15.45
CA PHE A 128 -10.11 -0.07 16.11
C PHE A 128 -10.27 0.06 17.63
N ARG A 129 -9.60 1.04 18.25
CA ARG A 129 -9.73 1.34 19.69
C ARG A 129 -11.15 1.74 20.07
N LEU A 130 -11.82 2.54 19.24
CA LEU A 130 -13.21 2.91 19.47
C LEU A 130 -14.13 1.68 19.43
N GLY A 131 -13.88 0.75 18.52
CA GLY A 131 -14.65 -0.49 18.38
C GLY A 131 -14.48 -1.43 19.58
N LEU A 132 -13.25 -1.58 20.07
CA LEU A 132 -12.95 -2.39 21.27
C LEU A 132 -13.73 -1.94 22.51
N LYS A 133 -13.96 -0.63 22.69
CA LYS A 133 -14.75 -0.12 23.83
C LYS A 133 -16.19 -0.63 23.83
N LYS A 134 -16.78 -0.89 22.66
CA LYS A 134 -18.14 -1.46 22.55
C LYS A 134 -18.14 -2.97 22.79
N TYR A 135 -17.09 -3.67 22.37
CA TYR A 135 -16.95 -5.12 22.55
C TYR A 135 -16.85 -5.53 24.02
N GLN A 136 -16.23 -4.72 24.87
CA GLN A 136 -16.08 -5.02 26.31
C GLN A 136 -17.39 -4.97 27.12
N SER A 137 -18.53 -4.60 26.52
CA SER A 137 -19.82 -4.48 27.22
C SER A 137 -20.55 -5.81 27.52
N VAL A 138 -19.91 -6.97 27.32
CA VAL A 138 -20.51 -8.30 27.64
C VAL A 138 -19.79 -8.99 28.82
N GLY A 139 -18.78 -8.36 29.42
CA GLY A 139 -18.08 -8.89 30.59
C GLY A 139 -18.29 -8.04 31.83
N ASN A 140 -19.36 -8.30 32.56
CA ASN A 140 -19.50 -8.03 34.00
C ASN A 140 -19.36 -9.37 34.73
#